data_AF-A0AAN3HDL6-F1
#
_entry.id   AF-A0AAN3HDL6-F1
#
_cell.length_a   1.000
_cell.length_b   1.000
_cell.length_c   1.000
_cell.angle_alpha   90.00
_cell.angle_beta   90.00
_cell.angle_gamma   90.00
#
_symmetry.space_group_name_H-M   'P 1'
#
loop_
_entity.id
_entity.type
_entity.pdbx_description
1 polymer ?
#
loop_
_entity_poly.entity_id
_entity_poly.type
_entity_poly.pdbx_seq_one_letter_code
_entity_poly.pdbx_strand_id
1 'polypeptide(L)' 'ALTDIPQGETGDGMTEGVFMLPKLKTDDMKTGKKVYLKSGKVQLTNSGSDPLVGVVWADAGTSAEEVPVKLNV' A
#
# COMPACT_ATOMS: atom_id res chain seq x y z
N ALA A 1 -20.93 -2.83 -10.87
CA ALA A 1 -21.37 -4.13 -10.31
C ALA A 1 -20.15 -5.03 -10.25
N LEU A 2 -20.06 -5.94 -9.27
CA LEU A 2 -19.03 -6.97 -9.29
C LEU A 2 -19.45 -7.96 -10.39
N THR A 3 -18.84 -7.86 -11.56
CA THR A 3 -19.15 -8.71 -12.72
C THR A 3 -17.90 -9.47 -13.13
N ASP A 4 -18.08 -10.58 -13.83
CA ASP A 4 -16.97 -11.30 -14.42
C ASP A 4 -16.19 -10.39 -15.37
N ILE A 5 -14.86 -10.49 -15.31
CA ILE A 5 -13.95 -9.85 -16.25
C ILE A 5 -13.69 -10.86 -17.36
N PRO A 6 -14.08 -10.60 -18.61
CA PRO A 6 -13.80 -11.50 -19.72
C PRO A 6 -12.31 -11.79 -19.86
N GLN A 7 -11.97 -12.97 -20.34
CA GLN A 7 -10.57 -13.35 -20.54
C GLN A 7 -9.88 -12.36 -21.49
N GLY A 8 -8.76 -11.78 -21.04
CA GLY A 8 -7.97 -10.83 -21.82
C GLY A 8 -8.38 -9.37 -21.67
N GLU A 9 -9.47 -9.09 -20.96
CA GLU A 9 -9.93 -7.73 -20.70
C GLU A 9 -9.36 -7.18 -19.39
N THR A 10 -9.26 -5.85 -19.31
CA THR A 10 -8.97 -5.17 -18.05
C THR A 10 -10.24 -5.04 -17.23
N GLY A 11 -10.15 -5.26 -15.91
CA GLY A 11 -11.24 -4.99 -15.00
C GLY A 11 -10.76 -4.72 -13.58
N ASP A 12 -11.69 -4.35 -12.72
CA ASP A 12 -11.41 -3.95 -11.35
C ASP A 12 -11.32 -5.17 -10.43
N GLY A 13 -10.16 -5.38 -9.84
CA GLY A 13 -9.97 -6.35 -8.75
C GLY A 13 -10.36 -5.73 -7.41
N MET A 14 -11.29 -6.36 -6.69
CA MET A 14 -11.64 -5.94 -5.33
C MET A 14 -10.81 -6.76 -4.34
N THR A 15 -9.95 -6.07 -3.58
CA THR A 15 -9.21 -6.66 -2.46
C THR A 15 -9.48 -5.83 -1.21
N GLU A 16 -9.81 -6.51 -0.11
CA GLU A 16 -10.01 -5.90 1.20
C GLU A 16 -9.10 -6.63 2.21
N GLY A 17 -8.53 -5.87 3.15
CA GLY A 17 -7.74 -6.45 4.24
C GLY A 17 -6.44 -5.72 4.50
N VAL A 18 -5.60 -6.37 5.31
CA VAL A 18 -4.27 -5.89 5.72
C VAL A 18 -3.23 -6.81 5.11
N PHE A 19 -2.26 -6.23 4.40
CA PHE A 19 -1.23 -6.96 3.67
C PHE A 19 0.16 -6.48 4.09
N MET A 20 1.11 -7.40 4.18
CA MET A 20 2.51 -7.05 4.37
C MET A 20 3.08 -6.54 3.05
N LEU A 21 3.58 -5.31 3.06
CA LEU A 21 4.17 -4.66 1.88
C LEU A 21 5.61 -4.25 2.15
N PRO A 22 6.53 -4.41 1.18
CA PRO A 22 7.88 -3.85 1.27
C PRO A 22 7.85 -2.33 1.46
N LYS A 23 8.63 -1.81 2.41
CA LYS A 23 8.68 -0.37 2.71
C LYS A 23 10.03 0.26 2.43
N LEU A 24 10.03 1.58 2.26
CA LEU A 24 11.26 2.36 2.32
C LEU A 24 11.83 2.28 3.74
N LYS A 25 12.99 1.62 3.86
CA LYS A 25 13.62 1.27 5.16
C LYS A 25 13.88 2.49 6.05
N THR A 26 14.17 3.65 5.46
CA THR A 26 14.45 4.89 6.20
C THR A 26 13.22 5.50 6.87
N ASP A 27 12.00 5.12 6.46
CA ASP A 27 10.77 5.66 7.06
C ASP A 27 10.49 5.00 8.40
N ASP A 28 10.19 5.78 9.44
CA ASP A 28 9.58 5.27 10.67
C ASP A 28 8.05 5.35 10.54
N MET A 29 7.42 4.23 10.19
CA MET A 29 6.00 4.20 9.86
C MET A 29 5.16 3.97 11.12
N LYS A 30 4.27 4.93 11.42
CA LYS A 30 3.31 4.84 12.51
C LYS A 30 1.91 4.54 11.99
N THR A 31 1.14 3.82 12.80
CA THR A 31 -0.24 3.43 12.53
C THR A 31 -1.09 4.63 12.08
N GLY A 32 -1.95 4.41 11.08
CA GLY A 32 -2.86 5.42 10.51
C GLY A 32 -2.22 6.38 9.51
N LYS A 33 -0.90 6.34 9.29
CA LYS A 33 -0.26 7.16 8.25
C LYS A 33 -0.58 6.63 6.86
N LYS A 34 -0.88 7.52 5.92
CA LYS A 34 -1.00 7.19 4.50
C LYS A 34 0.36 6.77 3.95
N VAL A 35 0.34 5.80 3.05
CA VAL A 35 1.54 5.35 2.35
C VAL A 35 1.31 5.33 0.84
N TYR A 36 2.38 5.65 0.12
CA TYR A 36 2.37 5.84 -1.32
C TYR A 36 3.37 4.90 -1.99
N LEU A 37 3.05 4.42 -3.18
CA LEU A 37 3.89 3.48 -3.92
C LEU A 37 4.94 4.23 -4.73
N LYS A 38 6.21 3.91 -4.50
CA LYS A 38 7.32 4.37 -5.34
C LYS A 38 8.36 3.28 -5.49
N SER A 39 8.77 3.00 -6.73
CA SER A 39 9.80 2.01 -7.03
C SER A 39 9.57 0.64 -6.35
N GLY A 40 8.30 0.19 -6.31
CA GLY A 40 7.92 -1.11 -5.74
C GLY A 40 7.86 -1.17 -4.20
N LYS A 41 8.03 -0.04 -3.50
CA LYS A 41 7.96 0.03 -2.04
C LYS A 41 6.96 1.09 -1.60
N VAL A 42 6.33 0.86 -0.46
CA VAL A 42 5.51 1.88 0.20
C VAL A 42 6.40 2.84 0.99
N GLN A 43 6.05 4.13 0.97
CA GLN A 43 6.76 5.21 1.67
C GLN A 43 5.79 6.29 2.17
N LEU A 44 6.21 7.08 3.15
CA LEU A 44 5.41 8.16 3.74
C LEU A 44 5.37 9.42 2.87
N THR A 45 6.46 9.70 2.15
CA THR A 45 6.57 10.88 1.29
C THR A 45 5.84 10.64 -0.03
N ASN A 46 4.99 11.59 -0.43
CA ASN A 46 4.38 11.62 -1.76
C ASN A 46 5.07 12.70 -2.60
N SER A 47 5.63 12.32 -3.76
CA SER A 47 6.27 13.24 -4.70
C SER A 47 5.25 14.03 -5.56
N GLY A 48 3.95 13.90 -5.27
CA GLY A 48 2.83 14.53 -5.96
C GLY A 48 2.03 13.56 -6.84
N SER A 49 2.71 12.62 -7.51
CA SER A 49 2.10 11.64 -8.42
C SER A 49 2.22 10.18 -7.96
N ASP A 50 2.77 9.94 -6.77
CA ASP A 50 2.94 8.58 -6.26
C ASP A 50 1.55 8.02 -5.86
N PRO A 51 1.13 6.84 -6.35
CA PRO A 51 -0.19 6.28 -6.06
C PRO A 51 -0.39 6.07 -4.56
N LEU A 52 -1.54 6.48 -4.03
CA LEU A 52 -1.95 6.12 -2.68
C LEU A 52 -2.25 4.62 -2.62
N VAL A 53 -1.61 3.91 -1.69
CA VAL A 53 -1.82 2.46 -1.51
C VAL A 53 -2.79 2.18 -0.39
N GLY A 54 -2.67 2.90 0.72
CA GLY A 54 -3.43 2.61 1.92
C GLY A 54 -2.96 3.37 3.15
N VAL A 55 -3.27 2.80 4.32
CA VAL A 55 -2.81 3.30 5.63
C VAL A 55 -2.06 2.21 6.40
N VAL A 56 -1.03 2.62 7.13
CA VAL A 56 -0.29 1.75 8.04
C VAL A 56 -1.24 1.16 9.09
N TRP A 57 -1.31 -0.16 9.17
CA TRP A 57 -2.15 -0.87 10.13
C TRP A 57 -1.48 -1.05 11.49
N ALA A 58 -0.17 -1.26 11.51
CA ALA A 58 0.64 -1.35 12.72
C ALA A 58 2.03 -0.74 12.48
N ASP A 59 2.66 -0.27 13.55
CA ASP A 59 3.95 0.42 13.49
C ASP A 59 5.06 -0.45 12.88
N ALA A 60 5.89 0.15 12.03
CA ALA A 60 7.06 -0.47 11.42
C ALA A 60 8.23 0.51 11.40
N GLY A 61 9.14 0.34 12.36
CA GLY A 61 10.34 1.16 12.50
C GLY A 61 11.36 0.98 11.38
N THR A 62 12.46 1.73 11.44
CA THR A 62 13.50 1.79 10.39
C THR A 62 14.34 0.53 10.23
N SER A 63 14.21 -0.44 11.15
CA SER A 63 14.83 -1.77 11.03
C SER A 63 13.97 -2.76 10.24
N ALA A 64 12.69 -2.49 10.03
CA ALA A 64 11.78 -3.37 9.32
C ALA A 64 11.85 -3.18 7.80
N GLU A 65 11.84 -4.29 7.06
CA GLU A 65 11.80 -4.30 5.59
C GLU A 65 10.38 -4.22 5.04
N GLU A 66 9.38 -4.55 5.85
CA GLU A 66 7.97 -4.59 5.48
C GLU A 66 7.09 -3.88 6.53
N VAL A 67 5.87 -3.52 6.13
CA VAL A 67 4.85 -2.91 6.98
C VAL A 67 3.48 -3.50 6.65
N PRO A 68 2.65 -3.80 7.66
CA PRO A 68 1.25 -4.14 7.40
C PRO A 68 0.46 -2.90 6.99
N VAL A 69 -0.19 -2.95 5.83
CA VAL A 69 -0.99 -1.85 5.26
C VAL A 69 -2.41 -2.31 5.02
N LYS A 70 -3.39 -1.53 5.50
CA LYS A 70 -4.78 -1.68 5.08
C LYS A 70 -4.95 -1.05 3.69
N LEU A 71 -5.24 -1.88 2.69
CA LEU A 71 -5.44 -1.44 1.30
C LEU A 71 -6.80 -0.75 1.12
N ASN A 72 -6.91 0.08 0.09
CA ASN A 72 -8.17 0.66 -0.39
C ASN A 72 -8.95 1.42 0.69
N VAL A 73 -8.31 2.43 1.29
CA VAL A 73 -8.93 3.36 2.27
C VAL A 73 -9.27 4.71 1.68
#